data_AF-A0A7X8MV75-F1
#
_entry.id   AF-A0A7X8MV75-F1
#
_cell.length_a   1.000
_cell.length_b   1.000
_cell.length_c   1.000
_cell.angle_alpha   90.00
_cell.angle_beta   90.00
_cell.angle_gamma   90.00
#
_symmetry.space_group_name_H-M   'P 1'
#
loop_
_entity.id
_entity.type
_entity.pdbx_description
1 polymer ?
#
loop_
_entity_poly.entity_id
_entity_poly.type
_entity_poly.pdbx_seq_one_letter_code
_entity_poly.pdbx_strand_id
1 'polypeptide(L)'
;MTPADLASLIRETAAGVLDSRDLDTSVLPDPVVVERPRNPEHGDYATNLALQVAKKVGMNPRELATLLADALSADPAIDEAEIAGPGFLNIRLAAAAQGEIVAQILAAGADYGHLDIYDGQRINLEFVSANPTGPIHLGGTRWAAVGDSLGRVLTAAGAQVTREYYFNDHGGQIDRFARSLVAAAKGEPTPEDGYGGDYIREIAQAVLDKHPDALESADVQETFRAAGVEMMFDHIKSSLHEFGTDFDVYFHENSLFESGAVDKAVQTLKDNGNLYESEGAWWLRSTDFGDDKDRVVIKSDGDAAYIAGDIAYVADKIDRGHNLCIYMLGADHHGYVARLKAAAAALGYDADQVEVMIGQMVNLVR
;
A
#
# COMPACT_ATOMS: atom_id res chain seq x y z
N MET A 1 -20.69 -3.82 -23.68
CA MET A 1 -19.33 -3.73 -24.25
C MET A 1 -18.43 -2.85 -23.42
N THR A 2 -17.40 -3.43 -22.79
CA THR A 2 -16.35 -2.72 -22.04
C THR A 2 -15.29 -2.12 -23.00
N PRO A 3 -14.39 -1.22 -22.53
CA PRO A 3 -13.25 -0.77 -23.35
C PRO A 3 -12.35 -1.91 -23.81
N ALA A 4 -12.17 -2.94 -23.00
CA ALA A 4 -11.36 -4.12 -23.36
C ALA A 4 -12.03 -4.92 -24.48
N ASP A 5 -13.35 -5.15 -24.39
CA ASP A 5 -14.12 -5.81 -25.45
C ASP A 5 -14.04 -5.02 -26.76
N LEU A 6 -14.17 -3.69 -26.69
CA LEU A 6 -14.06 -2.82 -27.86
C LEU A 6 -12.64 -2.85 -28.47
N ALA A 7 -11.59 -2.85 -27.64
CA ALA A 7 -10.21 -2.97 -28.12
C ALA A 7 -9.99 -4.29 -28.88
N SER A 8 -10.50 -5.40 -28.34
CA SER A 8 -10.47 -6.71 -29.00
C SER A 8 -11.25 -6.72 -30.31
N LEU A 9 -12.48 -6.19 -30.32
CA LEU A 9 -13.29 -6.06 -31.53
C LEU A 9 -12.56 -5.25 -32.61
N ILE A 10 -12.04 -4.08 -32.28
CA ILE A 10 -11.30 -3.23 -33.23
C ILE A 10 -10.09 -3.96 -33.78
N ARG A 11 -9.36 -4.70 -32.94
CA ARG A 11 -8.19 -5.48 -33.37
C ARG A 11 -8.58 -6.59 -34.34
N GLU A 12 -9.63 -7.34 -34.03
CA GLU A 12 -10.16 -8.42 -34.89
C GLU A 12 -10.67 -7.87 -36.22
N THR A 13 -11.44 -6.77 -36.19
CA THR A 13 -11.90 -6.07 -37.39
C THR A 13 -10.72 -5.60 -38.24
N ALA A 14 -9.69 -5.02 -37.61
CA ALA A 14 -8.50 -4.57 -38.32
C ALA A 14 -7.71 -5.74 -38.92
N ALA A 15 -7.59 -6.86 -38.21
CA ALA A 15 -6.97 -8.07 -38.74
C ALA A 15 -7.70 -8.57 -39.98
N GLY A 16 -9.04 -8.64 -39.96
CA GLY A 16 -9.84 -9.02 -41.13
C GLY A 16 -9.70 -8.05 -42.31
N VAL A 17 -9.68 -6.74 -42.05
CA VAL A 17 -9.47 -5.71 -43.09
C VAL A 17 -8.10 -5.85 -43.75
N LEU A 18 -7.03 -6.07 -42.97
CA LEU A 18 -5.68 -6.26 -43.50
C LEU A 18 -5.55 -7.58 -44.26
N ASP A 19 -6.04 -8.69 -43.70
CA ASP A 19 -5.98 -10.03 -44.30
C ASP A 19 -6.71 -10.10 -45.65
N SER A 20 -7.91 -9.49 -45.73
CA SER A 20 -8.68 -9.40 -46.99
C SER A 20 -7.97 -8.68 -48.13
N ARG A 21 -6.88 -7.96 -47.82
CA ARG A 21 -6.05 -7.19 -48.75
C ARG A 21 -4.63 -7.72 -48.88
N ASP A 22 -4.35 -8.90 -48.33
CA ASP A 22 -3.02 -9.53 -48.34
C ASP A 22 -1.95 -8.62 -47.68
N LEU A 23 -2.34 -7.95 -46.57
CA LEU A 23 -1.48 -7.07 -45.79
C LEU A 23 -1.05 -7.72 -44.48
N ASP A 24 0.14 -7.36 -44.00
CA ASP A 24 0.72 -7.89 -42.78
C ASP A 24 -0.10 -7.53 -41.53
N THR A 25 -0.69 -8.54 -40.88
CA THR A 25 -1.49 -8.40 -39.66
C THR A 25 -0.63 -8.29 -38.39
N SER A 26 0.65 -8.67 -38.44
CA SER A 26 1.56 -8.64 -37.27
C SER A 26 1.91 -7.22 -36.82
N VAL A 27 1.57 -6.22 -37.64
CA VAL A 27 1.76 -4.80 -37.35
C VAL A 27 0.79 -4.25 -36.29
N LEU A 28 -0.31 -4.98 -36.03
CA LEU A 28 -1.36 -4.58 -35.11
C LEU A 28 -0.87 -4.63 -33.65
N PRO A 29 -1.09 -3.57 -32.85
CA PRO A 29 -0.76 -3.58 -31.44
C PRO A 29 -1.66 -4.56 -30.67
N ASP A 30 -1.13 -5.07 -29.55
CA ASP A 30 -1.87 -5.89 -28.60
C ASP A 30 -1.57 -5.41 -27.17
N PRO A 31 -2.52 -4.74 -26.49
CA PRO A 31 -3.87 -4.42 -26.95
C PRO A 31 -3.91 -3.20 -27.89
N VAL A 32 -5.01 -3.06 -28.65
CA VAL A 32 -5.35 -1.79 -29.31
C VAL A 32 -5.74 -0.76 -28.26
N VAL A 33 -5.25 0.47 -28.42
CA VAL A 33 -5.60 1.57 -27.52
C VAL A 33 -6.96 2.14 -27.90
N VAL A 34 -7.86 2.19 -26.93
CA VAL A 34 -9.13 2.92 -26.98
C VAL A 34 -9.16 3.93 -25.83
N GLU A 35 -9.60 5.15 -26.13
CA GLU A 35 -9.62 6.26 -25.18
C GLU A 35 -10.98 6.96 -25.21
N ARG A 36 -11.32 7.70 -24.14
CA ARG A 36 -12.52 8.54 -24.15
C ARG A 36 -12.22 9.86 -24.87
N PRO A 37 -13.03 10.28 -25.85
CA PRO A 37 -12.86 11.57 -26.50
C PRO A 37 -13.00 12.72 -25.49
N ARG A 38 -12.25 13.82 -25.71
CA ARG A 38 -12.38 15.04 -24.89
C ARG A 38 -13.73 15.73 -25.06
N ASN A 39 -14.34 15.62 -26.24
CA ASN A 39 -15.69 16.10 -26.52
C ASN A 39 -16.65 14.90 -26.60
N PRO A 40 -17.66 14.78 -25.71
CA PRO A 40 -18.66 13.70 -25.76
C PRO A 40 -19.44 13.61 -27.08
N GLU A 41 -19.51 14.69 -27.87
CA GLU A 41 -20.15 14.65 -29.20
C GLU A 41 -19.40 13.74 -30.19
N HIS A 42 -18.11 13.48 -29.95
CA HIS A 42 -17.25 12.61 -30.77
C HIS A 42 -17.39 11.11 -30.43
N GLY A 43 -18.49 10.70 -29.82
CA GLY A 43 -18.77 9.31 -29.47
C GLY A 43 -18.31 8.92 -28.06
N ASP A 44 -18.43 7.64 -27.77
CA ASP A 44 -18.11 7.05 -26.47
C ASP A 44 -16.60 6.77 -26.32
N TYR A 45 -15.99 6.33 -27.42
CA TYR A 45 -14.58 5.94 -27.49
C TYR A 45 -13.94 6.44 -28.79
N ALA A 46 -12.61 6.53 -28.79
CA ALA A 46 -11.84 6.78 -29.99
C ALA A 46 -10.61 5.88 -30.06
N THR A 47 -10.12 5.64 -31.27
CA THR A 47 -8.84 4.98 -31.52
C THR A 47 -8.05 5.67 -32.62
N ASN A 48 -6.72 5.67 -32.49
CA ASN A 48 -5.80 6.13 -33.51
C ASN A 48 -5.15 4.98 -34.31
N LEU A 49 -5.71 3.76 -34.22
CA LEU A 49 -5.12 2.55 -34.80
C LEU A 49 -4.71 2.74 -36.27
N ALA A 50 -5.57 3.32 -37.11
CA ALA A 50 -5.27 3.53 -38.52
C ALA A 50 -4.00 4.38 -38.74
N LEU A 51 -3.78 5.41 -37.91
CA LEU A 51 -2.57 6.24 -37.96
C LEU A 51 -1.32 5.47 -37.54
N GLN A 52 -1.45 4.52 -36.61
CA GLN A 52 -0.33 3.72 -36.13
C GLN A 52 0.14 2.69 -37.15
N VAL A 53 -0.79 2.08 -37.90
CA VAL A 53 -0.49 0.90 -38.73
C VAL A 53 -0.43 1.18 -40.22
N ALA A 54 -1.14 2.20 -40.75
CA ALA A 54 -1.27 2.40 -42.20
C ALA A 54 0.09 2.52 -42.92
N LYS A 55 1.05 3.27 -42.35
CA LYS A 55 2.39 3.39 -42.93
C LYS A 55 3.14 2.06 -43.00
N LYS A 56 2.95 1.19 -42.00
CA LYS A 56 3.63 -0.13 -41.91
C LYS A 56 3.14 -1.08 -43.00
N VAL A 57 1.87 -0.94 -43.40
CA VAL A 57 1.23 -1.73 -44.47
C VAL A 57 1.16 -1.00 -45.81
N GLY A 58 1.86 0.15 -45.95
CA GLY A 58 1.93 0.89 -47.21
C GLY A 58 0.63 1.59 -47.64
N MET A 59 -0.28 1.88 -46.70
CA MET A 59 -1.56 2.54 -46.97
C MET A 59 -1.59 4.01 -46.52
N ASN A 60 -2.50 4.79 -47.11
CA ASN A 60 -2.87 6.09 -46.55
C ASN A 60 -3.66 5.90 -45.24
N PRO A 61 -3.34 6.62 -44.15
CA PRO A 61 -4.06 6.48 -42.89
C PRO A 61 -5.56 6.73 -42.95
N ARG A 62 -6.00 7.69 -43.78
CA ARG A 62 -7.41 8.00 -43.94
C ARG A 62 -8.14 6.93 -44.74
N GLU A 63 -7.48 6.33 -45.73
CA GLU A 63 -8.03 5.18 -46.48
C GLU A 63 -8.20 3.96 -45.56
N LEU A 64 -7.21 3.65 -44.73
CA LEU A 64 -7.34 2.56 -43.75
C LEU A 64 -8.41 2.87 -42.71
N ALA A 65 -8.50 4.11 -42.23
CA ALA A 65 -9.56 4.53 -41.32
C ALA A 65 -10.95 4.35 -41.95
N THR A 66 -11.13 4.65 -43.24
CA THR A 66 -12.41 4.40 -43.94
C THR A 66 -12.78 2.92 -43.92
N LEU A 67 -11.83 2.03 -44.23
CA LEU A 67 -12.10 0.60 -44.23
C LEU A 67 -12.46 0.06 -42.84
N LEU A 68 -11.76 0.54 -41.82
CA LEU A 68 -12.06 0.20 -40.43
C LEU A 68 -13.42 0.75 -40.00
N ALA A 69 -13.74 2.01 -40.34
CA ALA A 69 -15.04 2.62 -40.03
C ALA A 69 -16.19 1.83 -40.67
N ASP A 70 -16.06 1.49 -41.96
CA ASP A 70 -17.07 0.72 -42.70
C ASP A 70 -17.27 -0.67 -42.09
N ALA A 71 -16.17 -1.36 -41.76
CA ALA A 71 -16.22 -2.69 -41.16
C ALA A 71 -16.76 -2.67 -39.72
N LEU A 72 -16.38 -1.68 -38.91
CA LEU A 72 -16.88 -1.49 -37.55
C LEU A 72 -18.37 -1.14 -37.55
N SER A 73 -18.83 -0.30 -38.48
CA SER A 73 -20.24 0.07 -38.60
C SER A 73 -21.15 -1.09 -39.02
N ALA A 74 -20.58 -2.21 -39.48
CA ALA A 74 -21.33 -3.44 -39.73
C ALA A 74 -21.52 -4.30 -38.49
N ASP A 75 -20.80 -4.02 -37.39
CA ASP A 75 -20.93 -4.73 -36.14
C ASP A 75 -22.15 -4.23 -35.35
N PRO A 76 -23.05 -5.11 -34.88
CA PRO A 76 -24.27 -4.70 -34.17
C PRO A 76 -24.03 -3.98 -32.85
N ALA A 77 -22.81 -4.05 -32.28
CA ALA A 77 -22.46 -3.35 -31.07
C ALA A 77 -22.00 -1.90 -31.31
N ILE A 78 -21.84 -1.48 -32.57
CA ILE A 78 -21.40 -0.14 -32.97
C ILE A 78 -22.58 0.57 -33.65
N ASP A 79 -22.99 1.71 -33.09
CA ASP A 79 -24.01 2.57 -33.70
C ASP A 79 -23.41 3.40 -34.84
N GLU A 80 -22.19 3.90 -34.61
CA GLU A 80 -21.51 4.81 -35.53
C GLU A 80 -19.99 4.72 -35.37
N ALA A 81 -19.28 4.71 -36.50
CA ALA A 81 -17.82 4.88 -36.55
C ALA A 81 -17.47 6.03 -37.52
N GLU A 82 -17.05 7.18 -37.00
CA GLU A 82 -16.73 8.37 -37.79
C GLU A 82 -15.23 8.63 -37.86
N ILE A 83 -14.76 9.12 -39.01
CA ILE A 83 -13.35 9.46 -39.22
C ILE A 83 -13.11 10.93 -38.90
N ALA A 84 -12.28 11.19 -37.89
CA ALA A 84 -11.79 12.52 -37.56
C ALA A 84 -10.38 12.78 -38.11
N GLY A 85 -10.17 13.99 -38.64
CA GLY A 85 -8.86 14.48 -39.06
C GLY A 85 -8.13 13.53 -40.03
N PRO A 86 -6.86 13.17 -39.79
CA PRO A 86 -6.08 12.36 -40.72
C PRO A 86 -6.36 10.84 -40.66
N GLY A 87 -7.21 10.37 -39.74
CA GLY A 87 -7.47 8.93 -39.56
C GLY A 87 -7.72 8.49 -38.13
N PHE A 88 -8.18 9.39 -37.24
CA PHE A 88 -8.74 8.97 -35.95
C PHE A 88 -10.14 8.41 -36.19
N LEU A 89 -10.50 7.38 -35.43
CA LEU A 89 -11.84 6.80 -35.45
C LEU A 89 -12.55 7.13 -34.15
N ASN A 90 -13.64 7.87 -34.26
CA ASN A 90 -14.61 8.13 -33.21
C ASN A 90 -15.69 7.05 -33.26
N ILE A 91 -16.03 6.47 -32.12
CA ILE A 91 -16.90 5.29 -32.05
C ILE A 91 -18.02 5.57 -31.06
N ARG A 92 -19.26 5.39 -31.49
CA ARG A 92 -20.46 5.37 -30.67
C ARG A 92 -20.97 3.95 -30.56
N LEU A 93 -21.16 3.47 -29.34
CA LEU A 93 -21.66 2.13 -29.09
C LEU A 93 -23.17 2.10 -29.30
N ALA A 94 -23.68 0.99 -29.81
CA ALA A 94 -25.11 0.74 -29.88
C ALA A 94 -25.73 0.77 -28.47
N ALA A 95 -26.91 1.38 -28.33
CA ALA A 95 -27.60 1.47 -27.04
C ALA A 95 -27.82 0.09 -26.38
N ALA A 96 -28.04 -0.96 -27.19
CA ALA A 96 -28.13 -2.34 -26.71
C ALA A 96 -26.81 -2.83 -26.07
N ALA A 97 -25.66 -2.49 -26.66
CA ALA A 97 -24.34 -2.85 -26.14
C ALA A 97 -24.00 -2.11 -24.83
N GLN A 98 -24.57 -0.92 -24.61
CA GLN A 98 -24.51 -0.22 -23.32
C GLN A 98 -25.47 -0.84 -22.30
N GLY A 99 -26.67 -1.25 -22.72
CA GLY A 99 -27.66 -1.93 -21.88
C GLY A 99 -27.18 -3.29 -21.35
N GLU A 100 -26.35 -4.01 -22.10
CA GLU A 100 -25.74 -5.26 -21.65
C GLU A 100 -24.88 -5.08 -20.39
N ILE A 101 -24.13 -3.97 -20.27
CA ILE A 101 -23.34 -3.69 -19.06
C ILE A 101 -24.28 -3.49 -17.86
N VAL A 102 -25.40 -2.80 -18.05
CA VAL A 102 -26.39 -2.64 -16.97
C VAL A 102 -26.94 -4.00 -16.54
N ALA A 103 -27.24 -4.88 -17.48
CA ALA A 103 -27.67 -6.24 -17.17
C ALA A 103 -26.58 -7.04 -16.43
N GLN A 104 -25.31 -6.91 -16.83
CA GLN A 104 -24.17 -7.54 -16.15
C GLN A 104 -23.99 -7.01 -14.73
N ILE A 105 -24.07 -5.69 -14.52
CA ILE A 105 -24.02 -5.05 -13.19
C ILE A 105 -25.14 -5.59 -12.30
N LEU A 106 -26.37 -5.62 -12.82
CA LEU A 106 -27.52 -6.10 -12.06
C LEU A 106 -27.43 -7.60 -11.74
N ALA A 107 -26.87 -8.40 -12.65
CA ALA A 107 -26.66 -9.84 -12.45
C ALA A 107 -25.54 -10.14 -11.44
N ALA A 108 -24.43 -9.39 -11.49
CA ALA A 108 -23.30 -9.55 -10.58
C ALA A 108 -23.54 -8.91 -9.20
N GLY A 109 -24.38 -7.89 -9.11
CA GLY A 109 -24.77 -7.25 -7.85
C GLY A 109 -23.57 -6.67 -7.10
N ALA A 110 -23.35 -7.12 -5.86
CA ALA A 110 -22.23 -6.68 -5.03
C ALA A 110 -20.87 -7.14 -5.55
N ASP A 111 -20.83 -8.20 -6.36
CA ASP A 111 -19.61 -8.76 -6.92
C ASP A 111 -19.18 -8.06 -8.23
N TYR A 112 -19.97 -7.10 -8.72
CA TYR A 112 -19.58 -6.34 -9.92
C TYR A 112 -18.28 -5.54 -9.65
N GLY A 113 -17.29 -5.74 -10.51
CA GLY A 113 -15.98 -5.12 -10.37
C GLY A 113 -15.00 -5.92 -9.51
N HIS A 114 -15.41 -7.08 -8.97
CA HIS A 114 -14.48 -8.04 -8.41
C HIS A 114 -13.73 -8.75 -9.53
N LEU A 115 -12.44 -9.02 -9.30
CA LEU A 115 -11.51 -9.62 -10.24
C LEU A 115 -10.67 -10.65 -9.51
N ASP A 116 -10.05 -11.57 -10.25
CA ASP A 116 -9.14 -12.58 -9.70
C ASP A 116 -7.67 -12.33 -10.13
N ILE A 117 -7.35 -11.08 -10.49
CA ILE A 117 -6.01 -10.70 -11.02
C ILE A 117 -4.88 -10.87 -10.00
N TYR A 118 -5.22 -10.89 -8.71
CA TYR A 118 -4.30 -11.15 -7.61
C TYR A 118 -4.60 -12.47 -6.89
N ASP A 119 -5.27 -13.42 -7.54
CA ASP A 119 -5.44 -14.75 -6.97
C ASP A 119 -4.07 -15.38 -6.64
N GLY A 120 -4.00 -16.04 -5.49
CA GLY A 120 -2.76 -16.56 -4.91
C GLY A 120 -1.86 -15.52 -4.23
N GLN A 121 -2.15 -14.21 -4.32
CA GLN A 121 -1.46 -13.20 -3.52
C GLN A 121 -1.94 -13.21 -2.07
N ARG A 122 -0.99 -13.25 -1.14
CA ARG A 122 -1.17 -13.14 0.31
C ARG A 122 -0.42 -11.91 0.78
N ILE A 123 -1.16 -10.82 0.93
CA ILE A 123 -0.62 -9.49 1.12
C ILE A 123 -0.70 -9.11 2.60
N ASN A 124 0.45 -8.79 3.22
CA ASN A 124 0.45 -8.03 4.46
C ASN A 124 0.41 -6.54 4.11
N LEU A 125 -0.58 -5.81 4.64
CA LEU A 125 -0.74 -4.38 4.40
C LEU A 125 -0.64 -3.65 5.73
N GLU A 126 0.50 -3.01 5.96
CA GLU A 126 0.77 -2.23 7.17
C GLU A 126 0.54 -0.74 6.94
N PHE A 127 -0.24 -0.12 7.84
CA PHE A 127 -0.54 1.31 7.78
C PHE A 127 -0.96 1.87 9.15
N VAL A 128 -0.94 3.21 9.26
CA VAL A 128 -1.14 4.01 10.49
C VAL A 128 0.02 3.87 11.48
N SER A 129 0.25 2.68 12.05
CA SER A 129 1.35 2.32 12.98
C SER A 129 1.82 3.47 13.89
N ALA A 130 0.87 4.16 14.53
CA ALA A 130 1.16 5.33 15.35
C ALA A 130 1.53 4.90 16.78
N ASN A 131 2.51 5.56 17.38
CA ASN A 131 2.88 5.25 18.76
C ASN A 131 1.75 5.64 19.72
N PRO A 132 1.44 4.83 20.74
CA PRO A 132 0.34 5.04 21.70
C PRO A 132 0.69 6.10 22.75
N THR A 133 1.12 7.27 22.29
CA THR A 133 1.48 8.42 23.14
C THR A 133 0.50 9.57 23.02
N GLY A 134 -0.50 9.44 22.14
CA GLY A 134 -1.53 10.43 21.90
C GLY A 134 -2.61 9.89 20.96
N PRO A 135 -3.77 10.58 20.87
CA PRO A 135 -4.85 10.21 19.97
C PRO A 135 -4.43 10.33 18.51
N ILE A 136 -5.10 9.57 17.63
CA ILE A 136 -4.90 9.67 16.18
C ILE A 136 -5.26 11.07 15.70
N HIS A 137 -4.30 11.74 15.07
CA HIS A 137 -4.50 13.03 14.43
C HIS A 137 -4.79 12.87 12.92
N LEU A 138 -5.14 13.98 12.26
CA LEU A 138 -5.53 14.00 10.84
C LEU A 138 -4.52 13.34 9.88
N GLY A 139 -3.23 13.37 10.23
CA GLY A 139 -2.17 12.68 9.48
C GLY A 139 -2.35 11.16 9.50
N GLY A 140 -2.60 10.59 10.69
CA GLY A 140 -2.93 9.17 10.83
C GLY A 140 -4.26 8.81 10.18
N THR A 141 -5.26 9.70 10.24
CA THR A 141 -6.57 9.49 9.58
C THR A 141 -6.46 9.37 8.05
N ARG A 142 -5.57 10.16 7.42
CA ARG A 142 -5.30 10.01 5.98
C ARG A 142 -4.74 8.62 5.67
N TRP A 143 -3.81 8.14 6.48
CA TRP A 143 -3.24 6.81 6.31
C TRP A 143 -4.26 5.71 6.53
N ALA A 144 -5.14 5.85 7.51
CA ALA A 144 -6.27 4.95 7.74
C ALA A 144 -7.16 4.84 6.49
N ALA A 145 -7.59 5.98 5.93
CA ALA A 145 -8.45 6.01 4.75
C ALA A 145 -7.81 5.38 3.50
N VAL A 146 -6.54 5.71 3.23
CA VAL A 146 -5.84 5.20 2.04
C VAL A 146 -5.52 3.72 2.20
N GLY A 147 -4.99 3.31 3.36
CA GLY A 147 -4.62 1.91 3.62
C GLY A 147 -5.83 0.99 3.60
N ASP A 148 -6.92 1.37 4.26
CA ASP A 148 -8.12 0.55 4.25
C ASP A 148 -8.75 0.45 2.85
N SER A 149 -8.80 1.57 2.10
CA SER A 149 -9.28 1.57 0.72
C SER A 149 -8.42 0.67 -0.18
N LEU A 150 -7.10 0.72 -0.04
CA LEU A 150 -6.18 -0.14 -0.77
C LEU A 150 -6.42 -1.62 -0.43
N GLY A 151 -6.55 -1.95 0.85
CA GLY A 151 -6.86 -3.31 1.29
C GLY A 151 -8.18 -3.82 0.72
N ARG A 152 -9.23 -2.97 0.65
CA ARG A 152 -10.53 -3.32 0.04
C ARG A 152 -10.41 -3.57 -1.46
N VAL A 153 -9.69 -2.71 -2.18
CA VAL A 153 -9.47 -2.87 -3.64
C VAL A 153 -8.66 -4.13 -3.94
N LEU A 154 -7.60 -4.40 -3.17
CA LEU A 154 -6.79 -5.61 -3.32
C LEU A 154 -7.61 -6.88 -3.04
N THR A 155 -8.46 -6.84 -2.00
CA THR A 155 -9.37 -7.95 -1.67
C THR A 155 -10.39 -8.18 -2.80
N ALA A 156 -11.00 -7.10 -3.31
CA ALA A 156 -11.93 -7.17 -4.43
C ALA A 156 -11.27 -7.67 -5.72
N ALA A 157 -9.95 -7.48 -5.86
CA ALA A 157 -9.14 -7.97 -6.96
C ALA A 157 -8.52 -9.38 -6.73
N GLY A 158 -8.99 -10.10 -5.70
CA GLY A 158 -8.71 -11.53 -5.48
C GLY A 158 -7.59 -11.84 -4.48
N ALA A 159 -6.93 -10.82 -3.92
CA ALA A 159 -5.86 -11.04 -2.95
C ALA A 159 -6.40 -11.41 -1.55
N GLN A 160 -5.64 -12.23 -0.82
CA GLN A 160 -5.84 -12.43 0.62
C GLN A 160 -5.07 -11.36 1.38
N VAL A 161 -5.76 -10.36 1.93
CA VAL A 161 -5.12 -9.21 2.58
C VAL A 161 -5.23 -9.29 4.10
N THR A 162 -4.09 -9.23 4.78
CA THR A 162 -3.97 -9.03 6.23
C THR A 162 -3.67 -7.55 6.49
N ARG A 163 -4.59 -6.81 7.10
CA ARG A 163 -4.39 -5.43 7.56
C ARG A 163 -3.67 -5.47 8.91
N GLU A 164 -2.50 -4.86 8.98
CA GLU A 164 -1.64 -4.92 10.16
C GLU A 164 -1.32 -3.52 10.71
N TYR A 165 -1.44 -3.39 12.03
CA TYR A 165 -1.02 -2.21 12.78
C TYR A 165 0.24 -2.56 13.55
N TYR A 166 1.37 -1.94 13.22
CA TYR A 166 2.59 -2.10 14.00
C TYR A 166 2.57 -1.20 15.22
N PHE A 167 2.85 -1.78 16.38
CA PHE A 167 2.71 -1.14 17.67
C PHE A 167 4.05 -1.15 18.41
N ASN A 168 4.57 0.06 18.65
CA ASN A 168 5.76 0.27 19.46
C ASN A 168 5.36 0.79 20.85
N ASP A 169 5.40 -0.10 21.84
CA ASP A 169 5.13 0.16 23.26
C ASP A 169 6.37 0.47 24.08
N HIS A 170 7.54 0.58 23.45
CA HIS A 170 8.79 0.81 24.16
C HIS A 170 9.59 2.02 23.60
N GLY A 171 10.59 2.44 24.38
CA GLY A 171 11.50 3.52 23.99
C GLY A 171 11.09 4.92 24.43
N GLY A 172 11.88 5.90 23.99
CA GLY A 172 11.90 7.23 24.59
C GLY A 172 10.60 8.04 24.45
N GLN A 173 9.77 7.77 23.45
CA GLN A 173 8.44 8.39 23.34
C GLN A 173 7.52 7.90 24.45
N ILE A 174 7.48 6.59 24.68
CA ILE A 174 6.66 5.97 25.72
C ILE A 174 7.16 6.39 27.11
N ASP A 175 8.47 6.51 27.30
CA ASP A 175 9.04 7.04 28.55
C ASP A 175 8.57 8.46 28.85
N ARG A 176 8.54 9.33 27.83
CA ARG A 176 8.04 10.71 27.95
C ARG A 176 6.55 10.74 28.26
N PHE A 177 5.78 9.87 27.63
CA PHE A 177 4.36 9.72 27.89
C PHE A 177 4.10 9.27 29.33
N ALA A 178 4.77 8.21 29.80
CA ALA A 178 4.66 7.72 31.18
C ALA A 178 5.04 8.80 32.21
N ARG A 179 6.15 9.53 32.00
CA ARG A 179 6.55 10.65 32.86
C ARG A 179 5.52 11.76 32.90
N SER A 180 4.89 12.08 31.76
CA SER A 180 3.80 13.06 31.71
C SER A 180 2.57 12.62 32.51
N LEU A 181 2.19 11.35 32.44
CA LEU A 181 1.08 10.81 33.23
C LEU A 181 1.37 10.89 34.73
N VAL A 182 2.58 10.51 35.16
CA VAL A 182 2.99 10.59 36.57
C VAL A 182 2.97 12.03 37.07
N ALA A 183 3.51 12.98 36.30
CA ALA A 183 3.48 14.40 36.67
C ALA A 183 2.05 14.92 36.80
N ALA A 184 1.18 14.58 35.85
CA ALA A 184 -0.23 14.96 35.88
C ALA A 184 -0.97 14.37 37.10
N ALA A 185 -0.74 13.10 37.44
CA ALA A 185 -1.31 12.43 38.61
C ALA A 185 -0.89 13.09 39.94
N LYS A 186 0.33 13.65 39.99
CA LYS A 186 0.85 14.39 41.16
C LYS A 186 0.43 15.85 41.21
N GLY A 187 -0.21 16.37 40.16
CA GLY A 187 -0.51 17.80 40.02
C GLY A 187 0.74 18.66 39.74
N GLU A 188 1.80 18.05 39.23
CA GLU A 188 3.06 18.72 38.87
C GLU A 188 2.98 19.31 37.45
N PRO A 189 3.84 20.30 37.11
CA PRO A 189 3.95 20.79 35.74
C PRO A 189 4.34 19.68 34.75
N THR A 190 3.81 19.74 33.54
CA THR A 190 4.22 18.83 32.44
C THR A 190 5.73 18.94 32.20
N PRO A 191 6.46 17.81 32.06
CA PRO A 191 7.89 17.84 31.71
C PRO A 191 8.14 18.61 30.41
N GLU A 192 9.30 19.27 30.27
CA GLU A 192 9.62 20.07 29.07
C GLU A 192 9.61 19.26 27.78
N ASP A 193 10.01 17.99 27.86
CA ASP A 193 9.96 17.03 26.75
C ASP A 193 8.71 16.13 26.79
N GLY A 194 7.81 16.38 27.72
CA GLY A 194 6.62 15.59 27.97
C GLY A 194 5.48 15.89 27.01
N TYR A 195 4.52 14.98 27.00
CA TYR A 195 3.22 15.16 26.38
C TYR A 195 2.31 15.98 27.31
N GLY A 196 1.57 16.94 26.74
CA GLY A 196 0.62 17.78 27.46
C GLY A 196 -0.73 17.84 26.77
N GLY A 197 -1.73 18.39 27.47
CA GLY A 197 -3.11 18.48 27.01
C GLY A 197 -4.08 17.80 27.97
N ASP A 198 -5.37 17.96 27.72
CA ASP A 198 -6.41 17.43 28.62
C ASP A 198 -6.42 15.90 28.65
N TYR A 199 -6.13 15.23 27.52
CA TYR A 199 -6.06 13.77 27.43
C TYR A 199 -5.03 13.15 28.40
N ILE A 200 -3.92 13.82 28.67
CA ILE A 200 -2.90 13.33 29.64
C ILE A 200 -3.48 13.33 31.06
N ARG A 201 -4.24 14.37 31.42
CA ARG A 201 -4.88 14.45 32.73
C ARG A 201 -6.01 13.42 32.87
N GLU A 202 -6.79 13.23 31.80
CA GLU A 202 -7.86 12.24 31.75
C GLU A 202 -7.31 10.82 31.92
N ILE A 203 -6.24 10.47 31.21
CA ILE A 203 -5.60 9.16 31.34
C ILE A 203 -4.97 9.00 32.73
N ALA A 204 -4.24 10.00 33.22
CA ALA A 204 -3.64 9.94 34.56
C ALA A 204 -4.70 9.72 35.65
N GLN A 205 -5.85 10.40 35.55
CA GLN A 205 -6.97 10.19 36.47
C GLN A 205 -7.57 8.80 36.32
N ALA A 206 -7.78 8.31 35.09
CA ALA A 206 -8.29 6.96 34.85
C ALA A 206 -7.36 5.87 35.40
N VAL A 207 -6.03 6.08 35.33
CA VAL A 207 -5.05 5.19 35.95
C VAL A 207 -5.22 5.18 37.48
N LEU A 208 -5.35 6.35 38.12
CA LEU A 208 -5.61 6.44 39.57
C LEU A 208 -6.95 5.80 39.97
N ASP A 209 -7.97 5.91 39.13
CA ASP A 209 -9.28 5.29 39.38
C ASP A 209 -9.20 3.75 39.32
N LYS A 210 -8.41 3.20 38.38
CA LYS A 210 -8.17 1.74 38.22
C LYS A 210 -7.17 1.21 39.26
N HIS A 211 -6.18 2.02 39.63
CA HIS A 211 -5.07 1.71 40.54
C HIS A 211 -4.91 2.82 41.58
N PRO A 212 -5.71 2.83 42.67
CA PRO A 212 -5.67 3.88 43.68
C PRO A 212 -4.33 4.03 44.41
N ASP A 213 -3.49 3.00 44.36
CA ASP A 213 -2.14 2.93 44.95
C ASP A 213 -1.01 3.12 43.92
N ALA A 214 -1.33 3.59 42.71
CA ALA A 214 -0.35 3.72 41.62
C ALA A 214 0.81 4.69 41.94
N LEU A 215 0.60 5.68 42.82
CA LEU A 215 1.65 6.63 43.21
C LEU A 215 2.57 6.09 44.31
N GLU A 216 2.13 5.04 45.00
CA GLU A 216 2.83 4.35 46.07
C GLU A 216 3.48 3.03 45.60
N SER A 217 3.29 2.66 44.33
CA SER A 217 3.81 1.42 43.79
C SER A 217 5.35 1.41 43.76
N ALA A 218 5.92 0.19 43.75
CA ALA A 218 7.38 0.01 43.74
C ALA A 218 8.03 0.65 42.50
N ASP A 219 7.31 0.63 41.37
CA ASP A 219 7.67 1.36 40.16
C ASP A 219 6.46 2.15 39.64
N VAL A 220 6.36 3.38 40.14
CA VAL A 220 5.29 4.32 39.78
C VAL A 220 5.27 4.54 38.27
N GLN A 221 6.43 4.74 37.64
CA GLN A 221 6.47 5.04 36.21
C GLN A 221 5.98 3.86 35.38
N GLU A 222 6.38 2.64 35.71
CA GLU A 222 5.95 1.46 34.97
C GLU A 222 4.46 1.17 35.15
N THR A 223 3.92 1.42 36.35
CA THR A 223 2.47 1.30 36.61
C THR A 223 1.67 2.23 35.69
N PHE A 224 2.09 3.49 35.59
CA PHE A 224 1.45 4.46 34.69
C PHE A 224 1.73 4.18 33.21
N ARG A 225 2.90 3.63 32.86
CA ARG A 225 3.22 3.22 31.49
C ARG A 225 2.27 2.13 31.02
N ALA A 226 2.22 1.00 31.71
CA ALA A 226 1.44 -0.16 31.30
C ALA A 226 -0.05 0.20 31.16
N ALA A 227 -0.63 0.83 32.18
CA ALA A 227 -2.04 1.22 32.17
C ALA A 227 -2.34 2.33 31.15
N GLY A 228 -1.46 3.32 31.04
CA GLY A 228 -1.64 4.44 30.10
C GLY A 228 -1.53 4.01 28.63
N VAL A 229 -0.58 3.13 28.31
CA VAL A 229 -0.40 2.57 26.97
C VAL A 229 -1.58 1.69 26.59
N GLU A 230 -2.06 0.84 27.50
CA GLU A 230 -3.28 0.02 27.31
C GLU A 230 -4.48 0.92 26.97
N MET A 231 -4.76 1.95 27.77
CA MET A 231 -5.88 2.87 27.54
C MET A 231 -5.75 3.65 26.23
N MET A 232 -4.55 4.15 25.92
CA MET A 232 -4.32 4.88 24.67
C MET A 232 -4.54 3.96 23.46
N PHE A 233 -4.11 2.72 23.58
CA PHE A 233 -4.26 1.76 22.50
C PHE A 233 -5.72 1.40 22.24
N ASP A 234 -6.50 1.17 23.31
CA ASP A 234 -7.94 0.93 23.20
C ASP A 234 -8.67 2.14 22.58
N HIS A 235 -8.26 3.35 22.94
CA HIS A 235 -8.80 4.57 22.33
C HIS A 235 -8.46 4.68 20.84
N ILE A 236 -7.22 4.35 20.45
CA ILE A 236 -6.81 4.31 19.04
C ILE A 236 -7.65 3.29 18.27
N LYS A 237 -7.84 2.08 18.80
CA LYS A 237 -8.66 1.03 18.18
C LYS A 237 -10.11 1.49 17.98
N SER A 238 -10.74 2.03 19.02
CA SER A 238 -12.11 2.55 18.93
C SER A 238 -12.22 3.67 17.91
N SER A 239 -11.28 4.61 17.91
CA SER A 239 -11.27 5.74 16.97
C SER A 239 -11.15 5.27 15.51
N LEU A 240 -10.29 4.28 15.25
CA LEU A 240 -10.11 3.73 13.90
C LEU A 240 -11.35 2.95 13.45
N HIS A 241 -11.95 2.15 14.35
CA HIS A 241 -13.20 1.44 14.07
C HIS A 241 -14.35 2.40 13.76
N GLU A 242 -14.53 3.45 14.55
CA GLU A 242 -15.53 4.49 14.31
C GLU A 242 -15.30 5.24 12.99
N PHE A 243 -14.03 5.38 12.59
CA PHE A 243 -13.65 5.93 11.29
C PHE A 243 -13.89 4.96 10.13
N GLY A 244 -14.18 3.68 10.40
CA GLY A 244 -14.45 2.64 9.41
C GLY A 244 -13.20 1.88 8.94
N THR A 245 -12.15 1.85 9.78
CA THR A 245 -10.89 1.14 9.52
C THR A 245 -10.66 0.09 10.61
N ASP A 246 -10.64 -1.17 10.22
CA ASP A 246 -10.37 -2.32 11.09
C ASP A 246 -9.06 -3.01 10.70
N PHE A 247 -8.38 -3.59 11.69
CA PHE A 247 -7.14 -4.33 11.51
C PHE A 247 -7.31 -5.79 11.92
N ASP A 248 -6.69 -6.68 11.16
CA ASP A 248 -6.68 -8.12 11.41
C ASP A 248 -5.61 -8.47 12.46
N VAL A 249 -4.50 -7.74 12.45
CA VAL A 249 -3.36 -7.95 13.34
C VAL A 249 -2.92 -6.63 13.97
N TYR A 250 -2.72 -6.66 15.28
CA TYR A 250 -2.04 -5.64 16.05
C TYR A 250 -0.70 -6.21 16.53
N PHE A 251 0.39 -5.85 15.88
CA PHE A 251 1.70 -6.45 16.08
C PHE A 251 2.54 -5.67 17.09
N HIS A 252 2.94 -6.30 18.19
CA HIS A 252 3.77 -5.68 19.22
C HIS A 252 5.26 -5.86 18.92
N GLU A 253 6.02 -4.78 18.77
CA GLU A 253 7.47 -4.82 18.53
C GLU A 253 8.21 -5.69 19.56
N ASN A 254 7.87 -5.53 20.84
CA ASN A 254 8.53 -6.26 21.92
C ASN A 254 8.41 -7.79 21.78
N SER A 255 7.36 -8.29 21.10
CA SER A 255 7.19 -9.72 20.85
C SER A 255 8.33 -10.33 20.01
N LEU A 256 8.99 -9.54 19.16
CA LEU A 256 10.16 -10.00 18.37
C LEU A 256 11.38 -10.25 19.26
N PHE A 257 11.53 -9.47 20.31
CA PHE A 257 12.62 -9.60 21.27
C PHE A 257 12.34 -10.75 22.24
N GLU A 258 11.14 -10.79 22.83
CA GLU A 258 10.76 -11.84 23.79
C GLU A 258 10.75 -13.24 23.18
N SER A 259 10.37 -13.36 21.91
CA SER A 259 10.38 -14.65 21.19
C SER A 259 11.76 -15.09 20.72
N GLY A 260 12.78 -14.22 20.78
CA GLY A 260 14.11 -14.47 20.21
C GLY A 260 14.16 -14.39 18.68
N ALA A 261 13.14 -13.82 18.03
CA ALA A 261 13.12 -13.64 16.57
C ALA A 261 14.26 -12.74 16.08
N VAL A 262 14.60 -11.70 16.86
CA VAL A 262 15.75 -10.82 16.58
C VAL A 262 17.06 -11.59 16.60
N ASP A 263 17.29 -12.38 17.66
CA ASP A 263 18.51 -13.19 17.79
C ASP A 263 18.62 -14.21 16.65
N LYS A 264 17.51 -14.85 16.29
CA LYS A 264 17.43 -15.78 15.15
C LYS A 264 17.83 -15.09 13.85
N ALA A 265 17.25 -13.93 13.55
CA ALA A 265 17.51 -13.20 12.33
C ALA A 265 18.98 -12.72 12.25
N VAL A 266 19.52 -12.20 13.36
CA VAL A 266 20.94 -11.83 13.46
C VAL A 266 21.84 -13.04 13.25
N GLN A 267 21.52 -14.19 13.83
CA GLN A 267 22.31 -15.41 13.64
C GLN A 267 22.28 -15.89 12.19
N THR A 268 21.12 -15.88 11.54
CA THR A 268 20.99 -16.20 10.11
C THR A 268 21.90 -15.32 9.24
N LEU A 269 21.93 -14.01 9.52
CA LEU A 269 22.79 -13.08 8.79
C LEU A 269 24.29 -13.27 9.06
N LYS A 270 24.66 -13.75 10.26
CA LYS A 270 26.05 -14.14 10.55
C LYS A 270 26.43 -15.41 9.77
N ASP A 271 25.55 -16.40 9.77
CA ASP A 271 25.80 -17.70 9.16
C ASP A 271 25.90 -17.62 7.62
N ASN A 272 25.14 -16.72 7.00
CA ASN A 272 25.18 -16.51 5.55
C ASN A 272 26.22 -15.46 5.09
N GLY A 273 26.97 -14.86 6.03
CA GLY A 273 28.06 -13.92 5.74
C GLY A 273 27.64 -12.48 5.43
N ASN A 274 26.36 -12.15 5.56
CA ASN A 274 25.82 -10.81 5.31
C ASN A 274 25.99 -9.84 6.50
N LEU A 275 26.43 -10.35 7.66
CA LEU A 275 26.91 -9.54 8.78
C LEU A 275 28.44 -9.55 8.87
N TYR A 276 29.02 -8.40 9.24
CA TYR A 276 30.45 -8.27 9.54
C TYR A 276 30.70 -7.41 10.77
N GLU A 277 31.80 -7.67 11.46
CA GLU A 277 32.20 -6.88 12.62
C GLU A 277 33.13 -5.74 12.21
N SER A 278 32.86 -4.53 12.67
CA SER A 278 33.71 -3.36 12.48
C SER A 278 33.49 -2.36 13.62
N GLU A 279 34.58 -1.80 14.15
CA GLU A 279 34.55 -0.83 15.25
C GLU A 279 33.82 -1.34 16.51
N GLY A 280 33.88 -2.65 16.76
CA GLY A 280 33.21 -3.32 17.88
C GLY A 280 31.70 -3.49 17.71
N ALA A 281 31.14 -3.13 16.55
CA ALA A 281 29.73 -3.28 16.21
C ALA A 281 29.53 -4.31 15.09
N TRP A 282 28.33 -4.89 14.99
CA TRP A 282 27.93 -5.75 13.87
C TRP A 282 27.16 -4.95 12.83
N TRP A 283 27.60 -5.04 11.58
CA TRP A 283 27.10 -4.29 10.44
C TRP A 283 26.53 -5.24 9.39
N LEU A 284 25.34 -4.93 8.89
CA LEU A 284 24.73 -5.55 7.73
C LEU A 284 25.35 -4.99 6.46
N ARG A 285 25.80 -5.87 5.57
CA ARG A 285 26.26 -5.57 4.20
C ARG A 285 25.09 -5.17 3.29
N SER A 286 24.26 -4.22 3.73
CA SER A 286 23.04 -3.87 3.01
C SER A 286 23.33 -3.20 1.66
N THR A 287 24.53 -2.64 1.48
CA THR A 287 24.97 -2.09 0.18
C THR A 287 25.09 -3.15 -0.92
N ASP A 288 25.41 -4.40 -0.57
CA ASP A 288 25.42 -5.54 -1.51
C ASP A 288 24.00 -5.82 -2.05
N PHE A 289 22.96 -5.33 -1.38
CA PHE A 289 21.55 -5.50 -1.71
C PHE A 289 20.86 -4.17 -2.11
N GLY A 290 21.64 -3.14 -2.46
CA GLY A 290 21.11 -1.89 -3.02
C GLY A 290 20.75 -0.80 -2.02
N ASP A 291 21.11 -0.95 -0.74
CA ASP A 291 20.98 0.13 0.26
C ASP A 291 22.07 1.22 0.07
N ASP A 292 21.86 2.41 0.63
CA ASP A 292 22.79 3.55 0.46
C ASP A 292 24.07 3.41 1.29
N LYS A 293 23.99 2.70 2.41
CA LYS A 293 25.11 2.41 3.30
C LYS A 293 24.81 1.19 4.15
N ASP A 294 25.87 0.51 4.56
CA ASP A 294 25.79 -0.59 5.52
C ASP A 294 25.22 -0.11 6.86
N ARG A 295 24.50 -1.00 7.54
CA ARG A 295 23.67 -0.64 8.69
C ARG A 295 24.16 -1.35 9.94
N VAL A 296 24.38 -0.61 11.02
CA VAL A 296 24.64 -1.21 12.34
C VAL A 296 23.40 -1.98 12.79
N VAL A 297 23.56 -3.28 13.02
CA VAL A 297 22.51 -4.17 13.55
C VAL A 297 22.67 -4.36 15.05
N ILE A 298 23.91 -4.57 15.52
CA ILE A 298 24.26 -4.62 16.95
C ILE A 298 25.30 -3.53 17.22
N LYS A 299 25.01 -2.67 18.19
CA LYS A 299 25.90 -1.57 18.62
C LYS A 299 27.12 -2.12 19.36
N SER A 300 28.13 -1.27 19.55
CA SER A 300 29.36 -1.63 20.26
C SER A 300 29.20 -1.88 21.76
N ASP A 301 28.08 -1.45 22.34
CA ASP A 301 27.66 -1.78 23.71
C ASP A 301 26.97 -3.16 23.82
N GLY A 302 26.72 -3.84 22.70
CA GLY A 302 26.07 -5.14 22.61
C GLY A 302 24.55 -5.08 22.42
N ASP A 303 23.94 -3.89 22.51
CA ASP A 303 22.50 -3.75 22.32
C ASP A 303 22.12 -3.78 20.83
N ALA A 304 20.90 -4.25 20.57
CA ALA A 304 20.29 -4.17 19.24
C ALA A 304 20.08 -2.70 18.80
N ALA A 305 20.39 -2.40 17.54
CA ALA A 305 19.94 -1.19 16.88
C ALA A 305 18.50 -1.36 16.36
N TYR A 306 17.80 -0.26 16.06
CA TYR A 306 16.42 -0.30 15.54
C TYR A 306 16.24 -1.20 14.32
N ILE A 307 17.22 -1.25 13.43
CA ILE A 307 17.16 -2.10 12.24
C ILE A 307 17.11 -3.60 12.58
N ALA A 308 17.59 -4.03 13.75
CA ALA A 308 17.52 -5.43 14.15
C ALA A 308 16.06 -5.89 14.32
N GLY A 309 15.21 -5.02 14.89
CA GLY A 309 13.76 -5.22 14.95
C GLY A 309 13.15 -5.29 13.54
N ASP A 310 13.46 -4.31 12.69
CA ASP A 310 12.98 -4.27 11.29
C ASP A 310 13.33 -5.55 10.51
N ILE A 311 14.56 -6.05 10.64
CA ILE A 311 15.03 -7.28 9.98
C ILE A 311 14.21 -8.48 10.45
N ALA A 312 14.02 -8.63 11.76
CA ALA A 312 13.24 -9.71 12.33
C ALA A 312 11.76 -9.61 11.92
N TYR A 313 11.24 -8.40 11.81
CA TYR A 313 9.86 -8.13 11.44
C TYR A 313 9.56 -8.44 9.97
N VAL A 314 10.49 -8.09 9.06
CA VAL A 314 10.41 -8.51 7.65
C VAL A 314 10.36 -10.03 7.55
N ALA A 315 11.22 -10.73 8.29
CA ALA A 315 11.22 -12.19 8.33
C ALA A 315 9.89 -12.74 8.87
N ASP A 316 9.37 -12.19 9.97
CA ASP A 316 8.09 -12.60 10.57
C ASP A 316 6.94 -12.51 9.57
N LYS A 317 6.79 -11.37 8.87
CA LYS A 317 5.70 -11.20 7.91
C LYS A 317 5.77 -12.25 6.79
N ILE A 318 6.96 -12.51 6.25
CA ILE A 318 7.17 -13.47 5.16
C ILE A 318 6.97 -14.91 5.68
N ASP A 319 7.50 -15.24 6.86
CA ASP A 319 7.37 -16.56 7.50
C ASP A 319 5.91 -16.89 7.88
N ARG A 320 5.07 -15.87 8.13
CA ARG A 320 3.60 -16.02 8.26
C ARG A 320 2.90 -16.37 6.95
N GLY A 321 3.64 -16.45 5.84
CA GLY A 321 3.16 -16.90 4.53
C GLY A 321 2.71 -15.78 3.59
N HIS A 322 3.03 -14.52 3.90
CA HIS A 322 2.77 -13.41 3.00
C HIS A 322 3.81 -13.39 1.88
N ASN A 323 3.36 -13.33 0.64
CA ASN A 323 4.23 -13.24 -0.54
C ASN A 323 4.41 -11.80 -1.03
N LEU A 324 3.69 -10.84 -0.44
CA LEU A 324 3.90 -9.41 -0.62
C LEU A 324 3.64 -8.68 0.71
N CYS A 325 4.58 -7.86 1.16
CA CYS A 325 4.52 -7.07 2.37
C CYS A 325 4.56 -5.59 1.99
N ILE A 326 3.44 -4.90 2.10
CA ILE A 326 3.28 -3.49 1.77
C ILE A 326 3.36 -2.67 3.05
N TYR A 327 4.35 -1.77 3.12
CA TYR A 327 4.55 -0.82 4.21
C TYR A 327 4.14 0.58 3.75
N MET A 328 3.18 1.19 4.44
CA MET A 328 2.75 2.57 4.16
C MET A 328 3.40 3.53 5.15
N LEU A 329 4.42 4.27 4.70
CA LEU A 329 5.27 5.10 5.56
C LEU A 329 5.26 6.58 5.16
N GLY A 330 5.57 7.45 6.12
CA GLY A 330 5.75 8.90 5.89
C GLY A 330 6.98 9.23 5.02
N ALA A 331 6.96 10.41 4.38
CA ALA A 331 8.07 10.90 3.55
C ALA A 331 9.42 11.04 4.28
N ASP A 332 9.38 11.21 5.60
CA ASP A 332 10.54 11.17 6.49
C ASP A 332 11.23 9.80 6.54
N HIS A 333 10.55 8.73 6.11
CA HIS A 333 11.05 7.36 6.08
C HIS A 333 11.46 6.89 4.67
N HIS A 334 11.65 7.78 3.69
CA HIS A 334 12.05 7.38 2.32
C HIS A 334 13.31 6.49 2.27
N GLY A 335 14.26 6.66 3.19
CA GLY A 335 15.44 5.80 3.30
C GLY A 335 15.16 4.36 3.75
N TYR A 336 13.95 4.07 4.24
CA TYR A 336 13.55 2.72 4.63
C TYR A 336 13.24 1.83 3.43
N VAL A 337 12.94 2.41 2.25
CA VAL A 337 12.61 1.64 1.04
C VAL A 337 13.74 0.67 0.69
N ALA A 338 14.95 1.20 0.49
CA ALA A 338 16.11 0.38 0.14
C ALA A 338 16.55 -0.50 1.32
N ARG A 339 16.45 0.01 2.55
CA ARG A 339 16.82 -0.72 3.77
C ARG A 339 15.99 -1.99 3.98
N LEU A 340 14.66 -1.91 3.89
CA LEU A 340 13.78 -3.06 4.13
C LEU A 340 13.92 -4.11 3.03
N LYS A 341 14.07 -3.68 1.76
CA LYS A 341 14.39 -4.57 0.64
C LYS A 341 15.73 -5.27 0.84
N ALA A 342 16.76 -4.53 1.27
CA ALA A 342 18.07 -5.08 1.57
C ALA A 342 18.02 -6.07 2.74
N ALA A 343 17.23 -5.79 3.79
CA ALA A 343 17.03 -6.71 4.90
C ALA A 343 16.39 -8.04 4.44
N ALA A 344 15.34 -7.99 3.62
CA ALA A 344 14.71 -9.17 3.04
C ALA A 344 15.72 -10.00 2.22
N ALA A 345 16.41 -9.34 1.29
CA ALA A 345 17.40 -10.00 0.42
C ALA A 345 18.57 -10.61 1.21
N ALA A 346 19.06 -9.91 2.22
CA ALA A 346 20.14 -10.40 3.07
C ALA A 346 19.74 -11.62 3.91
N LEU A 347 18.47 -11.77 4.25
CA LEU A 347 17.93 -12.97 4.91
C LEU A 347 17.70 -14.14 3.91
N GLY A 348 17.82 -13.89 2.61
CA GLY A 348 17.60 -14.87 1.56
C GLY A 348 16.17 -14.90 0.99
N TYR A 349 15.33 -13.91 1.33
CA TYR A 349 14.02 -13.72 0.72
C TYR A 349 14.13 -12.92 -0.58
N ASP A 350 13.07 -12.93 -1.39
CA ASP A 350 12.99 -12.09 -2.57
C ASP A 350 12.67 -10.64 -2.15
N ALA A 351 13.52 -9.70 -2.58
CA ALA A 351 13.38 -8.27 -2.27
C ALA A 351 12.06 -7.69 -2.82
N ASP A 352 11.50 -8.28 -3.89
CA ASP A 352 10.24 -7.85 -4.48
C ASP A 352 9.02 -8.29 -3.65
N GLN A 353 9.21 -9.12 -2.62
CA GLN A 353 8.19 -9.37 -1.60
C GLN A 353 7.99 -8.19 -0.64
N VAL A 354 8.83 -7.15 -0.70
CA VAL A 354 8.71 -5.95 0.14
C VAL A 354 8.38 -4.76 -0.75
N GLU A 355 7.27 -4.09 -0.48
CA GLU A 355 6.89 -2.84 -1.16
C GLU A 355 6.71 -1.74 -0.12
N VAL A 356 7.31 -0.57 -0.37
CA VAL A 356 7.26 0.54 0.57
C VAL A 356 6.64 1.75 -0.11
N MET A 357 5.41 2.07 0.29
CA MET A 357 4.64 3.19 -0.23
C MET A 357 4.87 4.44 0.62
N ILE A 358 5.46 5.47 0.01
CA ILE A 358 5.78 6.72 0.70
C ILE A 358 4.68 7.78 0.49
N GLY A 359 4.17 8.33 1.58
CA GLY A 359 3.15 9.38 1.57
C GLY A 359 3.65 10.70 2.12
N GLN A 360 3.23 11.79 1.48
CA GLN A 360 3.59 13.15 1.88
C GLN A 360 2.91 13.55 3.20
N MET A 361 3.59 14.41 3.98
CA MET A 361 3.06 14.93 5.24
C MET A 361 1.79 15.77 5.02
N VAL A 362 0.91 15.77 6.03
CA VAL A 362 -0.30 16.61 6.05
C VAL A 362 0.02 17.90 6.78
N ASN A 363 -0.06 19.03 6.07
CA ASN A 363 0.09 20.36 6.66
C ASN A 363 -1.26 21.06 6.72
N LEU A 364 -1.64 21.50 7.93
CA LEU A 364 -2.80 22.36 8.11
C LEU A 364 -2.37 23.80 7.86
N VAL A 365 -2.80 24.37 6.73
CA VAL A 365 -2.61 25.78 6.43
C VAL A 365 -3.81 26.54 6.97
N ARG A 366 -3.54 27.58 7.76
CA ARG A 366 -4.57 28.43 8.38
C ARG A 366 -5.10 29.48 7.41
#